data_AF-A0A535BJ50-F1
#
_entry.id   AF-A0A535BJ50-F1
#
_cell.length_a   1.000
_cell.length_b   1.000
_cell.length_c   1.000
_cell.angle_alpha   90.00
_cell.angle_beta   90.00
_cell.angle_gamma   90.00
#
_symmetry.space_group_name_H-M   'P 1'
#
loop_
_entity.id
_entity.type
_entity.pdbx_description
1 polymer ?
#
loop_
_entity_poly.entity_id
_entity_poly.type
_entity_poly.pdbx_seq_one_letter_code
_entity_poly.pdbx_strand_id
1 'polypeptide(L)'
;MKTRYPLILSYIICFLSGCASFQAGTNVESGRKAFLIDKDENALGYFERAAQIDPAYVYGTALQQNIWSYVGRSEYSTGKLLQARNSL
;
A
#
# COMPACT_ATOMS: atom_id res chain seq x y z
N MET A 1 -16.55 -12.00 35.96
CA MET A 1 -15.37 -12.15 35.07
C MET A 1 -15.78 -12.20 33.59
N LYS A 2 -16.44 -11.18 33.01
CA LYS A 2 -16.95 -11.25 31.61
C LYS A 2 -16.69 -10.02 30.72
N THR A 3 -15.90 -9.03 31.16
CA THR A 3 -15.72 -7.76 30.42
C THR A 3 -14.31 -7.50 29.88
N ARG A 4 -13.33 -8.37 30.12
CA ARG A 4 -11.93 -8.15 29.69
C ARG A 4 -11.56 -8.74 28.32
N TYR A 5 -12.28 -9.77 27.87
CA TYR A 5 -12.06 -10.39 26.55
C TYR A 5 -12.26 -9.45 25.35
N PRO A 6 -13.31 -8.60 25.28
CA PRO A 6 -13.48 -7.71 24.14
C PRO A 6 -12.41 -6.61 24.07
N LEU A 7 -11.91 -6.14 25.22
CA LEU A 7 -10.82 -5.17 25.30
C LEU A 7 -9.48 -5.75 24.83
N ILE A 8 -9.17 -6.99 25.23
CA ILE A 8 -7.96 -7.69 24.78
C ILE A 8 -8.03 -7.98 23.28
N LEU A 9 -9.19 -8.42 22.78
CA LEU A 9 -9.41 -8.66 21.35
C LEU A 9 -9.27 -7.38 20.53
N SER A 10 -9.87 -6.29 20.98
CA SER A 10 -9.75 -4.97 20.33
C SER A 10 -8.29 -4.49 20.28
N TYR A 11 -7.53 -4.66 21.37
CA TYR A 11 -6.13 -4.31 21.42
C TYR A 11 -5.30 -5.10 20.41
N ILE A 12 -5.50 -6.43 20.34
CA ILE A 12 -4.79 -7.29 19.38
C ILE A 12 -5.06 -6.87 17.94
N ILE A 13 -6.32 -6.56 17.59
CA ILE A 13 -6.68 -6.11 16.24
C ILE A 13 -5.96 -4.79 15.90
N CYS A 14 -5.97 -3.81 16.80
CA CYS A 14 -5.28 -2.54 16.59
C CYS A 14 -3.77 -2.71 16.39
N PHE A 15 -3.13 -3.61 17.15
CA PHE A 15 -1.70 -3.89 17.02
C PHE A 15 -1.35 -4.56 15.69
N LEU A 16 -2.20 -5.47 15.21
CA LEU A 16 -1.98 -6.15 13.92
C LEU A 16 -2.16 -5.19 12.74
N SER A 17 -3.15 -4.31 12.77
CA SER A 17 -3.37 -3.30 11.72
C SER A 17 -2.20 -2.33 11.58
N GLY A 18 -1.63 -1.87 12.71
CA GLY A 18 -0.48 -0.95 12.67
C GLY A 18 0.76 -1.56 12.02
N CYS A 19 1.00 -2.86 12.23
CA CYS A 19 2.13 -3.57 11.63
C CYS A 19 1.96 -3.69 10.10
N ALA A 20 0.75 -4.01 9.64
CA ALA A 20 0.44 -4.08 8.22
C ALA A 20 0.65 -2.73 7.51
N SER A 21 0.10 -1.64 8.05
CA SER A 21 0.27 -0.30 7.44
C SER A 21 1.73 0.16 7.45
N PHE A 22 2.52 -0.18 8.48
CA PHE A 22 3.96 0.11 8.50
C PHE A 22 4.72 -0.65 7.40
N GLN A 23 4.41 -1.94 7.20
CA GLN A 23 5.03 -2.75 6.16
C GLN A 23 4.60 -2.32 4.76
N ALA A 24 3.33 -1.95 4.56
CA ALA A 24 2.84 -1.36 3.32
C ALA A 24 3.59 -0.05 3.02
N GLY A 25 3.73 0.84 4.01
CA GLY A 25 4.48 2.10 3.84
C GLY A 25 5.94 1.91 3.46
N THR A 26 6.61 0.89 4.00
CA THR A 26 7.99 0.54 3.60
C THR A 26 8.06 0.14 2.11
N ASN A 27 7.07 -0.61 1.63
CA ASN A 27 6.97 -0.97 0.22
C ASN A 27 6.65 0.24 -0.66
N VAL A 28 5.73 1.12 -0.23
CA VAL A 28 5.43 2.36 -0.97
C VAL A 28 6.67 3.23 -1.11
N GLU A 29 7.44 3.41 -0.05
CA GLU A 29 8.67 4.20 -0.11
C GLU A 29 9.72 3.57 -1.04
N SER A 30 9.87 2.24 -1.01
CA SER A 30 10.76 1.52 -1.92
C SER A 30 10.31 1.65 -3.37
N GLY A 31 9.01 1.54 -3.62
CA GLY A 31 8.41 1.73 -4.94
C GLY A 31 8.62 3.15 -5.46
N ARG A 32 8.41 4.17 -4.62
CA ARG A 32 8.68 5.57 -4.97
C ARG A 32 10.14 5.80 -5.35
N LYS A 33 11.08 5.25 -4.59
CA LYS A 33 12.52 5.34 -4.91
C LYS A 33 12.83 4.69 -6.26
N ALA A 34 12.27 3.51 -6.54
CA ALA A 34 12.45 2.82 -7.81
C ALA A 34 11.85 3.63 -8.98
N PHE A 35 10.66 4.19 -8.79
CA PHE A 35 9.97 5.01 -9.78
C PHE A 35 10.74 6.29 -10.12
N LEU A 36 11.40 6.91 -9.14
CA LEU A 36 12.23 8.11 -9.35
C LEU A 36 13.53 7.86 -10.14
N ILE A 37 13.93 6.59 -10.31
CA ILE A 37 15.15 6.21 -11.04
C ILE A 37 14.82 5.35 -12.27
N ASP A 38 13.61 5.51 -12.82
CA ASP A 38 13.11 4.85 -14.04
C ASP A 38 13.16 3.31 -13.97
N LYS A 39 13.02 2.72 -12.77
CA LYS A 39 12.89 1.27 -12.57
C LYS A 39 11.42 0.91 -12.38
N ASP A 40 10.62 1.15 -13.41
CA ASP A 40 9.15 1.08 -13.34
C ASP A 40 8.61 -0.32 -13.02
N GLU A 41 9.22 -1.39 -13.53
CA GLU A 41 8.81 -2.76 -13.20
C GLU A 41 9.07 -3.09 -11.72
N ASN A 42 10.20 -2.61 -11.17
CA ASN A 42 10.49 -2.79 -9.74
C ASN A 42 9.54 -1.96 -8.89
N ALA A 43 9.26 -0.72 -9.30
CA ALA A 43 8.30 0.14 -8.63
C ALA A 43 6.91 -0.50 -8.58
N LEU A 44 6.44 -1.04 -9.71
CA LEU A 44 5.19 -1.77 -9.79
C LEU A 44 5.15 -2.94 -8.81
N GLY A 45 6.19 -3.77 -8.77
CA GLY A 45 6.24 -4.91 -7.84
C GLY A 45 6.19 -4.49 -6.36
N TYR A 46 6.81 -3.37 -6.00
CA TYR A 46 6.69 -2.82 -4.65
C TYR A 46 5.28 -2.31 -4.33
N PHE A 47 4.65 -1.59 -5.26
CA PHE A 47 3.30 -1.07 -5.07
C PHE A 47 2.25 -2.18 -5.02
N GLU A 48 2.35 -3.21 -5.87
CA GLU A 48 1.50 -4.40 -5.80
C GLU A 48 1.64 -5.10 -4.45
N ARG A 49 2.86 -5.24 -3.91
CA ARG A 49 3.06 -5.82 -2.57
C ARG A 49 2.45 -4.96 -1.47
N ALA A 50 2.57 -3.63 -1.55
CA ALA A 50 1.91 -2.74 -0.60
C ALA A 50 0.38 -2.88 -0.67
N ALA A 51 -0.20 -2.98 -1.88
CA ALA A 51 -1.64 -3.16 -2.08
C ALA A 51 -2.14 -4.50 -1.53
N GLN A 52 -1.32 -5.55 -1.58
CA GLN A 52 -1.65 -6.85 -0.97
C GLN A 52 -1.64 -6.80 0.56
N ILE A 53 -0.72 -6.02 1.16
CA ILE A 53 -0.58 -5.90 2.62
C ILE A 53 -1.69 -5.01 3.20
N ASP A 54 -1.91 -3.85 2.59
CA ASP A 54 -2.89 -2.86 3.02
C ASP A 54 -3.53 -2.23 1.77
N PRO A 55 -4.65 -2.81 1.27
CA PRO A 55 -5.34 -2.31 0.08
C PRO A 55 -5.93 -0.90 0.25
N ALA A 56 -6.05 -0.43 1.50
CA ALA A 56 -6.58 0.87 1.86
C ALA A 56 -5.45 1.86 2.24
N TYR A 57 -4.18 1.49 2.04
CA TYR A 57 -3.05 2.35 2.38
C TYR A 57 -3.13 3.69 1.66
N VAL A 58 -2.95 4.76 2.42
CA VAL A 58 -2.90 6.15 1.92
C VAL A 58 -1.56 6.75 2.30
N TYR A 59 -0.82 7.21 1.29
CA TYR A 59 0.41 7.95 1.45
C TYR A 59 0.17 9.46 1.43
N GLY A 60 0.91 10.19 2.26
CA GLY A 60 0.98 11.65 2.24
C GLY A 60 -0.05 12.34 3.12
N THR A 61 0.29 13.54 3.59
CA THR A 61 -0.57 14.38 4.43
C THR A 61 -1.21 15.52 3.65
N ALA A 62 -0.45 16.19 2.77
CA ALA A 62 -0.93 17.29 1.94
C ALA A 62 -1.65 16.80 0.68
N LEU A 63 -1.13 15.76 0.03
CA LEU A 63 -1.78 15.08 -1.09
C LEU A 63 -1.89 13.60 -0.74
N GLN A 64 -3.11 13.19 -0.39
CA GLN A 64 -3.42 11.81 -0.08
C GLN A 64 -3.51 11.00 -1.36
N GLN A 65 -2.64 10.01 -1.50
CA GLN A 65 -2.62 9.08 -2.62
C GLN A 65 -2.87 7.68 -2.10
N ASN A 66 -3.97 7.08 -2.54
CA ASN A 66 -4.22 5.68 -2.26
C ASN A 66 -3.18 4.80 -2.98
N ILE A 67 -2.98 3.58 -2.47
CA ILE A 67 -2.02 2.67 -3.06
C ILE A 67 -2.29 2.36 -4.54
N TRP A 68 -3.56 2.29 -4.93
CA TRP A 68 -3.98 2.02 -6.31
C TRP A 68 -3.57 3.11 -7.31
N SER A 69 -3.42 4.35 -6.86
CA SER A 69 -2.88 5.44 -7.68
C SER A 69 -1.43 5.19 -8.07
N TYR A 70 -0.64 4.59 -7.17
CA TYR A 70 0.73 4.18 -7.46
C TYR A 70 0.77 2.94 -8.37
N VAL A 71 -0.05 1.92 -8.07
CA VAL A 71 -0.18 0.72 -8.92
C VAL A 71 -0.55 1.11 -10.34
N GLY A 72 -1.65 1.84 -10.54
CA GLY A 72 -2.12 2.23 -11.87
C GLY A 72 -1.13 3.09 -12.63
N ARG A 73 -0.40 4.00 -11.95
CA ARG A 73 0.64 4.82 -12.60
C ARG A 73 1.86 3.98 -13.03
N SER A 74 2.27 3.02 -12.23
CA SER A 74 3.37 2.11 -12.60
C SER A 74 2.95 1.09 -13.64
N GLU A 75 1.70 0.60 -13.62
CA GLU A 75 1.12 -0.20 -14.71
C GLU A 75 1.10 0.59 -16.02
N TYR A 76 0.71 1.87 -15.98
CA TYR A 76 0.75 2.72 -17.16
C TYR A 76 2.18 2.90 -17.69
N SER A 77 3.13 3.18 -16.80
CA SER A 77 4.54 3.43 -17.17
C SER A 77 5.22 2.16 -17.74
N THR A 78 4.82 0.98 -17.27
CA THR A 78 5.26 -0.32 -17.80
C THR A 78 4.47 -0.81 -19.03
N GLY A 79 3.56 0.00 -19.57
CA GLY A 79 2.75 -0.35 -20.75
C GLY A 79 1.61 -1.33 -20.49
N LYS A 80 1.31 -1.68 -19.24
CA LYS A 80 0.19 -2.52 -18.80
C LYS A 80 -1.13 -1.73 -18.79
N LEU A 81 -1.52 -1.20 -19.95
CA LEU A 81 -2.59 -0.19 -20.05
C LEU A 81 -3.98 -0.70 -19.61
N LEU A 82 -4.28 -1.99 -19.83
CA LEU A 82 -5.57 -2.56 -19.42
C LEU A 82 -5.66 -2.69 -17.90
N GLN A 83 -4.57 -3.09 -17.25
CA GLN A 83 -4.48 -3.17 -15.80
C GLN A 83 -4.54 -1.77 -15.19
N ALA A 84 -3.78 -0.83 -15.75
CA ALA A 84 -3.78 0.58 -15.32
C ALA A 84 -5.18 1.19 -15.33
N ARG A 85 -6.00 0.89 -16.34
CA ARG A 85 -7.40 1.34 -16.42
C ARG A 85 -8.26 0.77 -15.29
N ASN A 86 -8.00 -0.43 -14.82
CA ASN A 86 -8.78 -1.05 -13.75
C ASN A 86 -8.34 -0.55 -12.36
N SER A 87 -7.09 -0.11 -12.24
CA SER A 87 -6.51 0.40 -11.00
C SER A 87 -6.83 1.88 -10.71
N LEU A 88 -7.19 2.66 -11.74
CA LEU A 88 -7.48 4.10 -11.68
C LEU A 88 -8.99 4.37 -11.76
#